data_AF-A0AAU0PLM7-F1
#
_entry.id   AF-A0AAU0PLM7-F1
#
_cell.length_a   1.000
_cell.length_b   1.000
_cell.length_c   1.000
_cell.angle_alpha   90.00
_cell.angle_beta   90.00
_cell.angle_gamma   90.00
#
_symmetry.space_group_name_H-M   'P 1'
#
loop_
_entity.id
_entity.type
_entity.pdbx_description
1 polymer ?
#
loop_
_entity_poly.entity_id
_entity_poly.type
_entity_poly.pdbx_seq_one_letter_code
_entity_poly.pdbx_strand_id
1 'polypeptide(L)'
;MKNILKISILVALLSFGLNLSASEDYSKLDVKKECDVKTNGLDKVIQTAEKYNKIAIEHGVEFMRFGMKNSQYINASKEAIKSGAKEIELLDEKAKPTGEKVSIEFATWRACSFAISALTQEAQAKKTWKLASPSDGYKY
;
A
#
# COMPACT_ATOMS: atom_id res chain seq x y z
N MET A 1 10.90 3.29 -54.78
CA MET A 1 9.49 3.53 -54.43
C MET A 1 9.33 3.21 -52.95
N LYS A 2 8.99 4.24 -52.15
CA LYS A 2 8.99 4.21 -50.67
C LYS A 2 7.60 3.76 -50.20
N ASN A 3 7.48 2.54 -49.68
CA ASN A 3 6.23 2.06 -49.09
C ASN A 3 6.14 2.54 -47.64
N ILE A 4 5.30 3.55 -47.43
CA ILE A 4 5.01 4.11 -46.11
C ILE A 4 3.95 3.22 -45.46
N LEU A 5 4.37 2.35 -44.53
CA LEU A 5 3.44 1.65 -43.64
C LEU A 5 2.78 2.68 -42.73
N LYS A 6 1.46 2.86 -42.90
CA LYS A 6 0.61 3.61 -41.99
C LYS A 6 0.36 2.76 -40.75
N ILE A 7 1.06 3.05 -39.65
CA ILE A 7 0.78 2.49 -38.34
C ILE A 7 -0.30 3.37 -37.70
N SER A 8 -1.54 2.90 -37.69
CA SER A 8 -2.61 3.52 -36.91
C SER A 8 -2.40 3.18 -35.43
N ILE A 9 -1.92 4.15 -34.66
CA ILE A 9 -1.81 4.06 -33.21
C ILE A 9 -3.20 4.35 -32.63
N LEU A 10 -3.94 3.30 -32.24
CA LEU A 10 -5.13 3.42 -31.40
C LEU A 10 -4.68 3.64 -29.96
N VAL A 11 -4.68 4.90 -29.52
CA VAL A 11 -4.56 5.24 -28.10
C VAL A 11 -5.94 5.02 -27.46
N ALA A 12 -6.14 3.85 -26.87
CA ALA A 12 -7.29 3.61 -26.00
C ALA A 12 -7.05 4.37 -24.68
N LEU A 13 -7.59 5.59 -24.59
CA LEU A 13 -7.73 6.32 -23.34
C LEU A 13 -8.74 5.58 -22.45
N LEU A 14 -8.24 4.68 -21.60
CA LEU A 14 -8.97 4.16 -20.45
C LEU A 14 -9.13 5.28 -19.42
N SER A 15 -10.07 6.19 -19.67
CA SER A 15 -10.57 7.09 -18.65
C SER A 15 -11.44 6.28 -17.69
N PHE A 16 -10.80 5.65 -16.70
CA PHE A 16 -11.51 5.22 -15.50
C PHE A 16 -12.02 6.48 -14.81
N GLY A 17 -13.31 6.75 -14.99
CA GLY A 17 -14.01 7.76 -14.23
C GLY A 17 -13.85 7.45 -12.74
N LEU A 18 -13.14 8.33 -12.04
CA LEU A 18 -13.18 8.42 -10.59
C LEU A 18 -14.61 8.78 -10.21
N ASN A 19 -15.45 7.76 -10.00
CA ASN A 19 -16.66 7.94 -9.23
C ASN A 19 -16.23 8.44 -7.86
N LEU A 20 -16.53 9.71 -7.58
CA LEU A 20 -16.38 10.33 -6.26
C LEU A 20 -17.37 9.60 -5.34
N SER A 21 -16.91 8.46 -4.85
CA SER A 21 -17.67 7.54 -4.02
C SER A 21 -17.74 8.15 -2.62
N ALA A 22 -18.84 7.89 -1.91
CA ALA A 22 -18.94 8.21 -0.49
C ALA A 22 -17.62 7.87 0.23
N SER A 23 -17.15 8.76 1.12
CA SER A 23 -15.98 8.54 1.96
C SER A 23 -15.97 7.08 2.46
N GLU A 24 -15.07 6.24 1.96
CA GLU A 24 -14.97 4.86 2.41
C GLU A 24 -14.66 4.90 3.91
N ASP A 25 -15.47 4.23 4.73
CA ASP A 25 -15.22 4.12 6.16
C ASP A 25 -14.12 3.08 6.39
N TYR A 26 -12.87 3.51 6.21
CA TYR A 26 -11.69 2.66 6.34
C TYR A 26 -11.60 1.99 7.71
N SER A 27 -12.23 2.55 8.76
CA SER A 27 -12.21 2.00 10.12
C SER A 27 -12.80 0.59 10.25
N LYS A 28 -13.51 0.11 9.22
CA LYS A 28 -14.11 -1.24 9.16
C LYS A 28 -13.28 -2.25 8.37
N LEU A 29 -12.17 -1.85 7.77
CA LEU A 29 -11.32 -2.77 7.01
C LEU A 29 -10.63 -3.76 7.93
N ASP A 30 -10.77 -5.05 7.64
CA ASP A 30 -10.07 -6.12 8.33
C ASP A 30 -8.71 -6.37 7.68
N VAL A 31 -7.66 -5.74 8.22
CA VAL A 31 -6.28 -5.85 7.74
C VAL A 31 -5.83 -7.32 7.61
N LYS A 32 -6.21 -8.17 8.57
CA LYS A 32 -5.77 -9.57 8.57
C LYS A 32 -6.37 -10.32 7.39
N LYS A 33 -7.65 -10.11 7.14
CA LYS A 33 -8.36 -10.75 6.03
C LYS A 33 -7.93 -10.23 4.66
N GLU A 34 -7.81 -8.90 4.52
CA GLU A 34 -7.48 -8.26 3.24
C GLU A 34 -6.03 -8.51 2.81
N CYS A 35 -5.11 -8.64 3.78
CA CYS A 35 -3.69 -8.81 3.51
C CYS A 35 -3.19 -10.26 3.64
N ASP A 36 -4.07 -11.24 3.90
CA ASP A 36 -3.69 -12.65 4.00
C ASP A 36 -3.17 -13.18 2.66
N VAL A 37 -1.86 -13.36 2.55
CA VAL A 37 -1.19 -13.88 1.34
C VAL A 37 -1.51 -15.34 1.09
N LYS A 38 -1.71 -16.17 2.12
CA LYS A 38 -2.02 -17.59 1.94
C LYS A 38 -3.39 -17.77 1.31
N THR A 39 -4.35 -16.95 1.74
CA THR A 39 -5.73 -17.00 1.24
C THR A 39 -5.90 -16.25 -0.08
N ASN A 40 -5.28 -15.08 -0.23
CA ASN A 40 -5.52 -14.19 -1.38
C ASN A 40 -4.46 -14.28 -2.49
N GLY A 41 -3.27 -14.83 -2.21
CA GLY A 41 -2.14 -14.84 -3.12
C GLY A 41 -1.39 -13.50 -3.18
N LEU A 42 -0.13 -13.55 -3.64
CA LEU A 42 0.78 -12.40 -3.70
C LEU A 42 0.23 -11.26 -4.57
N ASP A 43 -0.27 -11.58 -5.77
CA ASP A 43 -0.73 -10.59 -6.75
C ASP A 43 -1.92 -9.77 -6.24
N LYS A 44 -2.90 -10.42 -5.61
CA LYS A 44 -4.06 -9.73 -5.07
C LYS A 44 -3.67 -8.86 -3.88
N VAL A 45 -2.83 -9.37 -2.98
CA VAL A 45 -2.40 -8.60 -1.79
C VAL A 45 -1.57 -7.39 -2.19
N ILE A 46 -0.68 -7.50 -3.17
CA ILE A 46 0.12 -6.34 -3.62
C ILE A 46 -0.74 -5.30 -4.35
N GLN A 47 -1.74 -5.72 -5.14
CA GLN A 47 -2.72 -4.81 -5.74
C GLN A 47 -3.56 -4.07 -4.68
N THR A 48 -3.97 -4.79 -3.63
CA THR A 48 -4.64 -4.18 -2.47
C THR A 48 -3.74 -3.15 -1.80
N ALA A 49 -2.45 -3.46 -1.60
CA ALA A 49 -1.48 -2.51 -1.06
C ALA A 49 -1.38 -1.25 -1.92
N GLU A 50 -1.28 -1.39 -3.25
CA GLU A 50 -1.22 -0.25 -4.19
C GLU A 50 -2.47 0.62 -4.11
N LYS A 51 -3.67 0.00 -4.12
CA LYS A 51 -4.95 0.70 -4.05
C LYS A 51 -4.99 1.59 -2.81
N TYR A 52 -4.76 1.02 -1.63
CA TYR A 52 -4.90 1.76 -0.37
C TYR A 52 -3.73 2.71 -0.12
N ASN A 53 -2.51 2.38 -0.58
CA ASN A 53 -1.38 3.28 -0.40
C ASN A 53 -1.52 4.55 -1.23
N LYS A 54 -2.11 4.46 -2.43
CA LYS A 54 -2.42 5.64 -3.25
C LYS A 54 -3.32 6.62 -2.48
N ILE A 55 -4.36 6.11 -1.84
CA ILE A 55 -5.28 6.90 -1.01
C ILE A 55 -4.52 7.47 0.21
N ALA A 56 -3.71 6.67 0.88
CA ALA A 56 -2.91 7.12 2.02
C ALA A 56 -1.94 8.26 1.65
N ILE A 57 -1.35 8.21 0.45
CA ILE A 57 -0.51 9.29 -0.10
C ILE A 57 -1.36 10.55 -0.35
N GLU A 58 -2.52 10.41 -1.00
CA GLU A 58 -3.44 11.52 -1.26
C GLU A 58 -3.91 12.20 0.04
N HIS A 59 -4.08 11.41 1.11
CA HIS A 59 -4.43 11.89 2.45
C HIS A 59 -3.24 12.40 3.27
N GLY A 60 -2.00 12.23 2.78
CA GLY A 60 -0.78 12.64 3.48
C GLY A 60 -0.41 11.77 4.70
N VAL A 61 -0.94 10.55 4.78
CA VAL A 61 -0.74 9.62 5.90
C VAL A 61 0.03 8.36 5.50
N GLU A 62 0.78 8.40 4.39
CA GLU A 62 1.59 7.27 3.95
C GLU A 62 2.48 6.73 5.09
N PHE A 63 2.39 5.44 5.33
CA PHE A 63 3.13 4.81 6.41
C PHE A 63 4.64 4.84 6.13
N MET A 64 5.42 5.16 7.16
CA MET A 64 6.87 5.19 7.10
C MET A 64 7.48 4.45 8.29
N ARG A 65 8.46 3.58 8.04
CA ARG A 65 9.19 2.87 9.08
C ARG A 65 10.65 2.68 8.67
N PHE A 66 11.57 2.89 9.62
CA PHE A 66 13.02 2.79 9.37
C PHE A 66 13.51 3.63 8.18
N GLY A 67 12.92 4.81 7.96
CA GLY A 67 13.26 5.66 6.83
C GLY A 67 12.79 5.12 5.47
N MET A 68 11.93 4.11 5.45
CA MET A 68 11.27 3.60 4.24
C MET A 68 9.80 3.99 4.23
N LYS A 69 9.35 4.59 3.13
CA LYS A 69 7.93 4.80 2.82
C LYS A 69 7.29 3.52 2.33
N ASN A 70 5.99 3.35 2.56
CA ASN A 70 5.28 2.16 2.12
C ASN A 70 5.34 1.93 0.59
N SER A 71 5.41 3.00 -0.22
CA SER A 71 5.68 2.90 -1.67
C SER A 71 6.96 2.11 -1.98
N GLN A 72 8.01 2.22 -1.17
CA GLN A 72 9.25 1.45 -1.36
C GLN A 72 9.03 -0.04 -1.06
N TYR A 73 8.30 -0.36 0.01
CA TYR A 73 7.92 -1.75 0.31
C TYR A 73 7.10 -2.37 -0.83
N ILE A 74 6.13 -1.61 -1.38
CA ILE A 74 5.29 -2.04 -2.50
C ILE A 74 6.15 -2.30 -3.75
N ASN A 75 7.01 -1.36 -4.12
CA ASN A 75 7.85 -1.49 -5.32
C ASN A 75 8.81 -2.70 -5.20
N ALA A 76 9.52 -2.84 -4.08
CA ALA A 76 10.40 -3.97 -3.84
C ALA A 76 9.66 -5.31 -3.90
N SER A 77 8.46 -5.38 -3.33
CA SER A 77 7.63 -6.59 -3.37
C SER A 77 7.18 -6.90 -4.80
N LYS A 78 6.74 -5.89 -5.58
CA LYS A 78 6.35 -6.08 -6.99
C LYS A 78 7.49 -6.58 -7.86
N GLU A 79 8.69 -6.03 -7.70
CA GLU A 79 9.86 -6.45 -8.45
C GLU A 79 10.26 -7.89 -8.12
N ALA A 80 10.17 -8.26 -6.84
CA ALA A 80 10.42 -9.63 -6.41
C ALA A 80 9.36 -10.62 -6.92
N ILE A 81 8.08 -10.22 -6.96
CA ILE A 81 7.00 -11.06 -7.48
C ILE A 81 7.26 -11.33 -8.97
N LYS A 82 7.60 -10.28 -9.72
CA LYS A 82 7.93 -10.37 -11.15
C LYS A 82 9.15 -11.23 -11.44
N SER A 83 10.17 -11.17 -10.58
CA SER A 83 11.40 -11.95 -10.75
C SER A 83 11.29 -13.38 -10.21
N GLY A 84 10.23 -13.72 -9.47
CA GLY A 84 10.08 -15.02 -8.83
C GLY A 84 11.01 -15.24 -7.63
N ALA A 85 11.54 -14.15 -7.04
CA ALA A 85 12.39 -14.23 -5.87
C ALA A 85 11.62 -14.73 -4.64
N LYS A 86 12.24 -15.61 -3.84
CA LYS A 86 11.64 -16.12 -2.59
C LYS A 86 11.84 -15.16 -1.41
N GLU A 87 12.95 -14.43 -1.45
CA GLU A 87 13.37 -13.52 -0.41
C GLU A 87 13.85 -12.20 -1.01
N ILE A 88 13.68 -11.13 -0.25
CA ILE A 88 14.05 -9.78 -0.65
C ILE A 88 14.78 -9.06 0.48
N GLU A 89 15.67 -8.16 0.09
CA GLU A 89 16.27 -7.20 0.99
C GLU A 89 15.53 -5.88 0.87
N LEU A 90 15.11 -5.32 2.00
CA LEU A 90 14.36 -4.07 2.06
C LEU A 90 15.33 -2.93 2.34
N LEU A 91 15.50 -2.04 1.37
CA LEU A 91 16.48 -0.96 1.41
C LEU A 91 15.83 0.38 1.76
N ASP A 92 16.48 1.15 2.64
CA ASP A 92 16.10 2.53 2.94
C ASP A 92 16.35 3.49 1.76
N GLU A 93 15.97 4.77 1.93
CA GLU A 93 16.23 5.81 0.93
C GLU A 93 17.73 5.98 0.57
N LYS A 94 18.65 5.51 1.42
CA LYS A 94 20.10 5.53 1.21
C LYS A 94 20.65 4.22 0.66
N ALA A 95 19.77 3.34 0.16
CA ALA A 95 20.10 2.00 -0.32
C ALA A 95 20.76 1.10 0.74
N LYS A 96 20.52 1.37 2.03
CA LYS A 96 21.03 0.55 3.13
C LYS A 96 19.98 -0.49 3.52
N PRO A 97 20.37 -1.74 3.76
CA PRO A 97 19.47 -2.76 4.29
C PRO A 97 18.87 -2.33 5.62
N THR A 98 17.54 -2.42 5.73
CA THR A 98 16.81 -2.11 6.96
C THR A 98 16.80 -3.29 7.96
N GLY A 99 17.37 -4.42 7.57
CA GLY A 99 17.48 -5.62 8.38
C GLY A 99 17.85 -6.83 7.53
N GLU A 100 17.55 -8.01 8.05
CA GLU A 100 17.73 -9.29 7.34
C GLU A 100 16.80 -9.40 6.12
N LYS A 101 17.16 -10.30 5.21
CA LYS A 101 16.29 -10.68 4.10
C LYS A 101 15.00 -11.26 4.64
N VAL A 102 13.89 -10.89 3.99
CA VAL A 102 12.56 -11.35 4.37
C VAL A 102 11.90 -12.11 3.25
N SER A 103 11.00 -13.03 3.58
CA SER A 103 10.21 -13.73 2.56
C SER A 103 9.32 -12.76 1.79
N ILE A 104 9.06 -13.10 0.52
CA ILE A 104 8.20 -12.29 -0.34
C ILE A 104 6.76 -12.20 0.18
N GLU A 105 6.25 -13.28 0.77
CA GLU A 105 4.94 -13.31 1.41
C GLU A 105 4.85 -12.30 2.55
N PHE A 106 5.89 -12.23 3.37
CA PHE A 106 5.93 -11.30 4.49
C PHE A 106 6.07 -9.85 4.03
N ALA A 107 6.92 -9.58 3.05
CA ALA A 107 7.06 -8.24 2.48
C ALA A 107 5.73 -7.74 1.88
N THR A 108 5.05 -8.61 1.14
CA THR A 108 3.76 -8.31 0.49
C THR A 108 2.65 -8.10 1.51
N TRP A 109 2.52 -9.00 2.49
CA TRP A 109 1.59 -8.85 3.64
C TRP A 109 1.83 -7.53 4.37
N ARG A 110 3.10 -7.19 4.64
CA ARG A 110 3.48 -5.98 5.35
C ARG A 110 3.13 -4.72 4.56
N ALA A 111 3.44 -4.69 3.26
CA ALA A 111 3.11 -3.56 2.40
C ALA A 111 1.60 -3.28 2.37
N CYS A 112 0.79 -4.34 2.26
CA CYS A 112 -0.66 -4.25 2.35
C CYS A 112 -1.11 -3.78 3.74
N SER A 113 -0.54 -4.36 4.80
CA SER A 113 -0.91 -4.03 6.17
C SER A 113 -0.64 -2.57 6.48
N PHE A 114 0.51 -2.03 6.06
CA PHE A 114 0.85 -0.62 6.22
C PHE A 114 -0.09 0.31 5.46
N ALA A 115 -0.47 -0.04 4.22
CA ALA A 115 -1.39 0.74 3.41
C ALA A 115 -2.77 0.88 4.09
N ILE A 116 -3.35 -0.24 4.54
CA ILE A 116 -4.67 -0.23 5.21
C ILE A 116 -4.58 0.36 6.61
N SER A 117 -3.50 0.05 7.35
CA SER A 117 -3.29 0.54 8.72
C SER A 117 -3.19 2.06 8.78
N ALA A 118 -2.57 2.69 7.77
CA ALA A 118 -2.49 4.15 7.68
C ALA A 118 -3.89 4.78 7.66
N LEU A 119 -4.77 4.29 6.78
CA LEU A 119 -6.13 4.81 6.61
C LEU A 119 -7.06 4.47 7.79
N THR A 120 -6.95 3.27 8.34
CA THR A 120 -7.72 2.89 9.55
C THR A 120 -7.33 3.76 10.73
N GLN A 121 -6.03 4.00 10.95
CA GLN A 121 -5.56 4.88 12.03
C GLN A 121 -6.00 6.33 11.82
N GLU A 122 -5.92 6.85 10.59
CA GLU A 122 -6.42 8.18 10.27
C GLU A 122 -7.91 8.32 10.60
N ALA A 123 -8.73 7.34 10.18
CA ALA A 123 -10.17 7.33 10.44
C ALA A 123 -10.50 7.20 11.94
N GLN A 124 -9.75 6.39 12.67
CA GLN A 124 -9.94 6.19 14.12
C GLN A 124 -9.49 7.41 14.93
N ALA A 125 -8.36 8.02 14.59
CA ALA A 125 -7.83 9.19 15.30
C ALA A 125 -8.84 10.34 15.35
N LYS A 126 -9.59 10.57 14.27
CA LYS A 126 -10.68 11.58 14.23
C LYS A 126 -11.79 11.31 15.26
N LYS A 127 -12.00 10.05 15.65
CA LYS A 127 -13.05 9.62 16.60
C LYS A 127 -12.52 9.46 18.04
N THR A 128 -11.29 9.00 18.20
CA THR A 128 -10.76 8.55 19.51
C THR A 128 -9.71 9.50 20.11
N TRP A 129 -9.36 10.62 19.47
CA TRP A 129 -8.34 11.55 19.97
C TRP A 129 -8.58 12.01 21.42
N LYS A 130 -9.85 12.18 21.84
CA LYS A 130 -10.20 12.58 23.20
C LYS A 130 -9.78 11.54 24.25
N LEU A 131 -9.84 10.25 23.90
CA LEU A 131 -9.37 9.16 24.77
C LEU A 131 -7.84 9.14 24.87
N ALA A 132 -7.12 9.74 23.93
CA ALA A 132 -5.66 9.82 23.95
C ALA A 132 -5.14 11.04 24.72
N SER A 133 -6.00 11.98 25.13
CA SER A 133 -5.60 13.15 25.92
C SER A 133 -5.71 12.86 27.42
N PRO A 134 -4.60 12.89 28.19
CA PRO A 134 -4.60 12.61 29.63
C PRO A 134 -5.46 13.58 30.46
N SER A 135 -5.80 14.75 29.91
CA SER A 135 -6.49 15.82 30.63
C SER A 135 -8.01 15.75 30.62
N ASP A 136 -8.64 14.85 29.85
CA ASP A 136 -10.06 14.97 29.47
C ASP A 136 -10.94 13.79 29.95
N GLY A 137 -10.62 13.22 31.11
CA GLY A 137 -11.61 12.46 31.90
C GLY A 137 -11.32 10.99 32.20
N TYR A 138 -10.09 10.50 32.05
CA TYR A 138 -9.71 9.24 32.69
C TYR A 138 -9.70 9.42 34.20
N LYS A 139 -10.79 9.02 34.87
CA LYS A 139 -10.77 8.66 36.28
C LYS A 139 -10.09 7.31 36.37
N TYR A 140 -8.84 7.30 36.83
CA TYR A 140 -8.16 6.10 37.31
C TYR A 140 -8.85 5.56 38.57
#